data_AF-A0A1I0WCU8-F1
#
_entry.id   AF-A0A1I0WCU8-F1
#
_cell.length_a   1.000
_cell.length_b   1.000
_cell.length_c   1.000
_cell.angle_alpha   90.00
_cell.angle_beta   90.00
_cell.angle_gamma   90.00
#
_symmetry.space_group_name_H-M   'P 1'
#
loop_
_entity.id
_entity.type
_entity.pdbx_description
1 polymer ?
#
loop_
_entity_poly.entity_id
_entity_poly.type
_entity_poly.pdbx_seq_one_letter_code
_entity_poly.pdbx_strand_id
1 'polypeptide(L)'
;MTHSGSAASEASSSLPRISRRHALIGLAALLAQAGFWSNPLSAAMQAPASAPATGLVPGSMLFYTLSQTITGHRDLSAGTASRIEQAMRTNVPGFAEQLPRLGALLVTGQEAKALLAAASAADPGLRALALAIVAAWYTGTVAGQAANGTKSIVVAYAEALMYRTVADGQVVPTYCNYGPLWWLKAPPAVGVSAPVAPKPVPAPATTGTPEPKGKQAK
;
A
#
# COMPACT_ATOMS: atom_id res chain seq x y z
N MET A 1 5.40 86.52 -58.47
CA MET A 1 5.98 85.66 -59.54
C MET A 1 7.31 85.20 -58.96
N THR A 2 7.54 83.96 -58.56
CA THR A 2 7.17 82.67 -59.17
C THR A 2 7.39 81.49 -58.18
N HIS A 3 6.52 80.47 -58.32
CA HIS A 3 6.68 79.03 -58.08
C HIS A 3 7.03 78.39 -56.71
N SER A 4 6.14 77.45 -56.35
CA SER A 4 6.35 76.29 -55.46
C SER A 4 7.61 75.49 -55.78
N GLY A 5 8.30 75.05 -54.72
CA GLY A 5 9.26 73.94 -54.74
C GLY A 5 8.86 72.91 -53.70
N SER A 6 8.34 71.77 -54.14
CA SER A 6 8.19 70.54 -53.37
C SER A 6 9.55 69.87 -53.26
N ALA A 7 9.98 69.53 -52.05
CA ALA A 7 11.07 68.59 -51.81
C ALA A 7 10.62 67.59 -50.73
N ALA A 8 10.55 66.33 -51.13
CA ALA A 8 10.19 65.19 -50.31
C ALA A 8 11.23 64.98 -49.20
N SER A 9 10.76 64.80 -47.97
CA SER A 9 11.56 64.25 -46.87
C SER A 9 11.42 62.73 -46.91
N GLU A 10 12.48 62.04 -47.30
CA GLU A 10 12.58 60.58 -47.21
C GLU A 10 12.65 60.16 -45.73
N ALA A 11 11.51 59.75 -45.18
CA ALA A 11 11.50 58.97 -43.95
C ALA A 11 11.93 57.53 -44.28
N SER A 12 13.18 57.18 -43.97
CA SER A 12 13.66 55.80 -44.00
C SER A 12 12.90 54.96 -42.97
N SER A 13 11.97 54.13 -43.44
CA SER A 13 11.28 53.13 -42.61
C SER A 13 12.22 51.96 -42.32
N SER A 14 12.71 51.87 -41.07
CA SER A 14 13.38 50.67 -40.58
C SER A 14 12.32 49.60 -40.25
N LEU A 15 12.40 48.44 -40.91
CA LEU A 15 11.56 47.29 -40.58
C LEU A 15 12.03 46.68 -39.24
N PRO A 16 11.12 46.29 -38.33
CA PRO A 16 11.49 45.67 -37.07
C PRO A 16 12.09 44.28 -37.33
N ARG A 17 13.34 44.08 -36.89
CA ARG A 17 14.02 42.79 -36.93
C ARG A 17 13.43 41.88 -35.86
N ILE A 18 12.54 40.98 -36.26
CA ILE A 18 11.98 39.95 -35.37
C ILE A 18 13.13 39.07 -34.86
N SER A 19 13.28 39.00 -33.54
CA SER A 19 14.30 38.18 -32.91
C SER A 19 13.97 36.69 -33.07
N ARG A 20 14.96 35.92 -33.52
CA ARG A 20 14.91 34.45 -33.71
C ARG A 20 14.34 33.70 -32.49
N ARG A 21 14.50 34.27 -31.30
CA ARG A 21 13.98 33.75 -30.03
C ARG A 21 12.46 33.73 -29.96
N HIS A 22 11.78 34.73 -30.53
CA HIS A 22 10.30 34.79 -30.54
C HIS A 22 9.71 33.84 -31.59
N ALA A 23 10.39 33.63 -32.71
CA ALA A 23 9.99 32.65 -33.71
C ALA A 23 10.08 31.20 -33.16
N LEU A 24 11.13 30.89 -32.39
CA LEU A 24 11.29 29.57 -31.76
C LEU A 24 10.27 29.31 -30.64
N ILE A 25 9.91 30.32 -29.86
CA ILE A 25 8.88 30.19 -28.81
C ILE A 25 7.49 29.97 -29.44
N GLY A 26 7.18 30.64 -30.56
CA GLY A 26 5.93 30.42 -31.29
C GLY A 26 5.81 29.00 -31.88
N LEU A 27 6.92 28.44 -32.39
CA LEU A 27 6.94 27.09 -32.95
C LEU A 27 6.78 25.99 -31.88
N ALA A 28 7.34 26.19 -30.68
CA ALA A 28 7.20 25.27 -29.56
C ALA A 28 5.75 25.20 -29.04
N ALA A 29 5.02 26.32 -29.06
CA ALA A 29 3.62 26.36 -28.61
C ALA A 29 2.66 25.60 -29.55
N LEU A 30 2.96 25.51 -30.85
CA LEU A 30 2.15 24.78 -31.84
C LEU A 30 2.35 23.26 -31.76
N LEU A 31 3.56 22.79 -31.41
CA LEU A 31 3.84 21.35 -31.26
C LEU A 31 3.24 20.75 -29.98
N ALA A 32 3.07 21.55 -28.92
CA ALA A 32 2.47 21.09 -27.66
C ALA A 32 0.95 20.78 -27.80
N GLN A 33 0.25 21.41 -28.75
CA GLN A 33 -1.19 21.21 -28.93
C GLN A 33 -1.55 20.01 -29.84
N ALA A 34 -0.62 19.53 -30.66
CA ALA A 34 -0.84 18.38 -31.56
C ALA A 34 -0.49 17.02 -30.91
N GLY A 35 0.34 17.01 -29.86
CA GLY A 35 0.78 15.79 -29.18
C GLY A 35 -0.21 15.21 -28.16
N PHE A 36 -1.26 15.95 -27.78
CA PHE A 36 -2.21 15.50 -26.75
C PHE A 36 -3.37 14.65 -27.31
N TRP A 37 -3.61 14.70 -28.63
CA TRP A 37 -4.68 13.92 -29.28
C TRP A 37 -4.21 12.72 -30.09
N SER A 38 -2.90 12.56 -30.29
CA SER A 38 -2.31 11.51 -31.12
C SER A 38 -1.52 10.48 -30.29
N ASN A 39 -1.97 10.18 -29.07
CA ASN A 39 -1.40 9.08 -28.27
C ASN A 39 -2.22 7.80 -28.49
N PRO A 40 -1.80 6.85 -29.36
CA PRO A 40 -2.51 5.59 -29.59
C PRO A 40 -2.42 4.61 -28.39
N LEU A 41 -1.70 4.97 -27.32
CA LEU A 41 -1.56 4.14 -26.12
C LEU A 41 -2.82 4.08 -25.24
N SER A 42 -3.87 4.85 -25.55
CA SER A 42 -5.15 4.79 -24.84
C SER A 42 -6.12 3.75 -25.40
N ALA A 43 -5.82 3.15 -26.57
CA ALA A 43 -6.70 2.18 -27.22
C ALA A 43 -6.55 0.73 -26.69
N ALA A 44 -5.64 0.49 -25.74
CA ALA A 44 -5.40 -0.86 -25.17
C ALA A 44 -6.19 -1.16 -23.89
N MET A 45 -7.02 -0.23 -23.38
CA MET A 45 -7.98 -0.52 -22.31
C MET A 45 -9.38 -0.70 -22.89
N GLN A 46 -9.57 -1.79 -23.63
CA GLN A 46 -10.90 -2.33 -23.85
C GLN A 46 -11.40 -2.87 -22.50
N ALA A 47 -12.19 -2.07 -21.78
CA ALA A 47 -12.97 -2.58 -20.66
C ALA A 47 -13.93 -3.67 -21.18
N PRO A 48 -14.02 -4.85 -20.56
CA PRO A 48 -15.04 -5.81 -20.94
C PRO A 48 -16.41 -5.20 -20.70
N ALA A 49 -17.27 -5.26 -21.72
CA ALA A 49 -18.66 -4.84 -21.63
C ALA A 49 -19.33 -5.57 -20.44
N SER A 50 -19.70 -4.81 -19.41
CA SER A 50 -20.46 -5.34 -18.29
C SER A 50 -21.92 -5.44 -18.71
N ALA A 51 -22.42 -6.66 -18.84
CA ALA A 51 -23.86 -6.90 -18.76
C ALA A 51 -24.38 -6.40 -17.40
N PRO A 52 -25.63 -5.92 -17.30
CA PRO A 52 -26.17 -5.46 -16.03
C PRO A 52 -26.30 -6.66 -15.09
N ALA A 53 -25.35 -6.80 -14.16
CA ALA A 53 -25.43 -7.75 -13.07
C ALA A 53 -26.24 -7.14 -11.93
N THR A 54 -27.42 -7.70 -11.70
CA THR A 54 -28.22 -7.47 -10.51
C THR A 54 -27.37 -7.71 -9.25
N GLY A 55 -27.13 -6.65 -8.46
CA GLY A 55 -26.78 -6.74 -7.03
C GLY A 55 -25.38 -7.22 -6.62
N LEU A 56 -24.39 -7.34 -7.51
CA LEU A 56 -23.02 -7.69 -7.13
C LEU A 56 -22.12 -6.45 -7.08
N VAL A 57 -21.58 -6.17 -5.89
CA VAL A 57 -20.50 -5.19 -5.71
C VAL A 57 -19.31 -5.61 -6.60
N PRO A 58 -18.71 -4.72 -7.41
CA PRO A 58 -17.51 -5.05 -8.18
C PRO A 58 -16.43 -5.67 -7.28
N GLY A 59 -15.71 -6.70 -7.74
CA GLY A 59 -14.79 -7.49 -6.90
C GLY A 59 -13.80 -6.65 -6.08
N SER A 60 -13.37 -5.51 -6.62
CA SER A 60 -12.51 -4.52 -5.95
C SER A 60 -13.17 -3.82 -4.77
N MET A 61 -14.44 -3.46 -4.86
CA MET A 61 -15.17 -2.83 -3.77
C MET A 61 -15.56 -3.85 -2.68
N LEU A 62 -15.81 -5.11 -3.06
CA LEU A 62 -15.99 -6.21 -2.11
C LEU A 62 -14.71 -6.48 -1.32
N PHE A 63 -13.57 -6.60 -2.01
CA PHE A 63 -12.27 -6.79 -1.37
C PHE A 63 -11.92 -5.62 -0.44
N TYR A 64 -12.18 -4.38 -0.86
CA TYR A 64 -11.97 -3.19 -0.05
C TYR A 64 -12.81 -3.21 1.24
N THR A 65 -14.10 -3.52 1.14
CA THR A 65 -15.01 -3.59 2.30
C THR A 65 -14.63 -4.71 3.26
N LEU A 66 -14.27 -5.89 2.72
CA LEU A 66 -13.72 -7.00 3.51
C LEU A 66 -12.44 -6.60 4.23
N SER A 67 -11.52 -5.95 3.53
CA SER A 67 -10.24 -5.47 4.08
C SER A 67 -10.45 -4.52 5.25
N GLN A 68 -11.34 -3.53 5.10
CA GLN A 68 -11.66 -2.62 6.20
C GLN A 68 -12.24 -3.36 7.41
N THR A 69 -13.15 -4.30 7.14
CA THR A 69 -13.85 -5.09 8.17
C THR A 69 -12.90 -5.97 8.94
N ILE A 70 -12.08 -6.76 8.24
CA ILE A 70 -11.22 -7.77 8.87
C ILE A 70 -9.98 -7.17 9.54
N THR A 71 -9.51 -6.01 9.08
CA THR A 71 -8.38 -5.31 9.72
C THR A 71 -8.84 -4.35 10.82
N GLY A 72 -10.13 -4.02 10.88
CA GLY A 72 -10.66 -3.00 11.78
C GLY A 72 -10.36 -1.55 11.36
N HIS A 73 -9.64 -1.33 10.27
CA HIS A 73 -9.27 0.01 9.79
C HIS A 73 -10.28 0.54 8.75
N ARG A 74 -10.85 1.72 8.98
CA ARG A 74 -11.78 2.36 8.02
C ARG A 74 -11.07 3.25 7.01
N ASP A 75 -9.84 3.65 7.31
CA ASP A 75 -9.02 4.60 6.56
C ASP A 75 -8.01 3.91 5.63
N LEU A 76 -8.36 2.74 5.09
CA LEU A 76 -7.51 2.02 4.14
C LEU A 76 -7.46 2.72 2.78
N SER A 77 -6.31 2.68 2.11
CA SER A 77 -6.17 3.17 0.74
C SER A 77 -6.87 2.24 -0.25
N ALA A 78 -7.83 2.75 -1.00
CA ALA A 78 -8.51 1.99 -2.06
C ALA A 78 -7.55 1.53 -3.17
N GLY A 79 -6.54 2.34 -3.49
CA GLY A 79 -5.51 1.98 -4.47
C GLY A 79 -4.64 0.81 -3.98
N THR A 80 -4.23 0.84 -2.72
CA THR A 80 -3.45 -0.25 -2.10
C THR A 80 -4.29 -1.53 -1.99
N ALA A 81 -5.58 -1.41 -1.65
CA ALA A 81 -6.50 -2.55 -1.64
C ALA A 81 -6.59 -3.23 -3.02
N SER A 82 -6.76 -2.45 -4.09
CA SER A 82 -6.82 -2.98 -5.46
C SER A 82 -5.53 -3.73 -5.85
N ARG A 83 -4.36 -3.19 -5.48
CA ARG A 83 -3.06 -3.85 -5.76
C ARG A 83 -2.88 -5.13 -4.94
N ILE A 84 -3.31 -5.15 -3.67
CA ILE A 84 -3.28 -6.36 -2.84
C ILE A 84 -4.20 -7.42 -3.43
N GLU A 85 -5.43 -7.05 -3.83
CA GLU A 85 -6.36 -7.99 -4.48
C GLU A 85 -5.76 -8.59 -5.76
N GLN A 86 -5.14 -7.76 -6.61
CA GLN A 86 -4.48 -8.24 -7.82
C GLN A 86 -3.34 -9.21 -7.50
N ALA A 87 -2.49 -8.88 -6.53
CA ALA A 87 -1.41 -9.78 -6.10
C ALA A 87 -1.95 -11.09 -5.51
N MET A 88 -3.06 -11.05 -4.78
CA MET A 88 -3.74 -12.25 -4.25
C MET A 88 -4.28 -13.14 -5.36
N ARG A 89 -4.89 -12.57 -6.41
CA ARG A 89 -5.37 -13.34 -7.57
C ARG A 89 -4.24 -14.12 -8.24
N THR A 90 -3.01 -13.60 -8.21
CA THR A 90 -1.82 -14.26 -8.78
C THR A 90 -1.22 -15.30 -7.83
N ASN A 91 -1.13 -15.00 -6.53
CA ASN A 91 -0.33 -15.78 -5.58
C ASN A 91 -1.11 -16.69 -4.63
N VAL A 92 -2.42 -16.50 -4.49
CA VAL A 92 -3.26 -17.26 -3.56
C VAL A 92 -4.19 -18.21 -4.34
N PRO A 93 -3.93 -19.53 -4.30
CA PRO A 93 -4.77 -20.51 -4.98
C PRO A 93 -6.23 -20.45 -4.53
N GLY A 94 -7.17 -20.53 -5.46
CA GLY A 94 -8.60 -20.48 -5.17
C GLY A 94 -9.13 -19.11 -4.74
N PHE A 95 -8.31 -18.05 -4.74
CA PHE A 95 -8.73 -16.71 -4.30
C PHE A 95 -10.00 -16.22 -5.00
N ALA A 96 -10.07 -16.38 -6.32
CA ALA A 96 -11.21 -15.90 -7.11
C ALA A 96 -12.54 -16.57 -6.72
N GLU A 97 -12.51 -17.82 -6.27
CA GLU A 97 -13.67 -18.61 -5.86
C GLU A 97 -14.01 -18.38 -4.39
N GLN A 98 -12.99 -18.22 -3.54
CA GLN A 98 -13.16 -18.05 -2.10
C GLN A 98 -13.54 -16.62 -1.71
N LEU A 99 -13.08 -15.59 -2.44
CA LEU A 99 -13.37 -14.19 -2.14
C LEU A 99 -14.89 -13.89 -2.07
N PRO A 100 -15.74 -14.26 -3.06
CA PRO A 100 -17.18 -14.03 -2.94
C PRO A 100 -17.82 -14.84 -1.81
N ARG A 101 -17.33 -16.06 -1.53
CA ARG A 101 -17.80 -16.88 -0.40
C ARG A 101 -17.49 -16.23 0.95
N LEU A 102 -16.29 -15.66 1.09
CA LEU A 102 -15.92 -14.88 2.27
C LEU A 102 -16.74 -13.59 2.37
N GLY A 103 -16.98 -12.93 1.24
CA GLY A 103 -17.82 -11.74 1.14
C GLY A 103 -19.28 -11.98 1.56
N ALA A 104 -19.82 -13.17 1.31
CA ALA A 104 -21.17 -13.55 1.74
C ALA A 104 -21.33 -13.63 3.27
N LEU A 105 -20.22 -13.71 4.03
CA LEU A 105 -20.19 -13.69 5.50
C LEU A 105 -20.06 -12.26 6.05
N LEU A 106 -19.99 -11.25 5.20
CA LEU A 106 -19.82 -9.86 5.61
C LEU A 106 -21.17 -9.28 6.08
N VAL A 107 -21.23 -8.87 7.34
CA VAL A 107 -22.32 -8.07 7.89
C VAL A 107 -21.82 -6.66 8.15
N THR A 108 -22.58 -5.66 7.73
CA THR A 108 -22.24 -4.24 7.93
C THR A 108 -22.08 -3.92 9.42
N GLY A 109 -20.99 -3.26 9.78
CA GLY A 109 -20.72 -2.84 11.16
C GLY A 109 -20.22 -3.95 12.09
N GLN A 110 -20.01 -5.17 11.59
CA GLN A 110 -19.49 -6.26 12.43
C GLN A 110 -18.01 -6.06 12.80
N GLU A 111 -17.66 -6.57 13.97
CA GLU A 111 -16.28 -6.65 14.47
C GLU A 111 -15.44 -7.64 13.64
N ALA A 112 -14.14 -7.35 13.51
CA ALA A 112 -13.20 -8.22 12.79
C ALA A 112 -13.20 -9.68 13.31
N LYS A 113 -13.28 -9.84 14.64
CA LYS A 113 -13.33 -11.15 15.30
C LYS A 113 -14.58 -11.95 14.92
N ALA A 114 -15.71 -11.28 14.70
CA ALA A 114 -16.95 -11.93 14.29
C ALA A 114 -16.85 -12.47 12.86
N LEU A 115 -16.29 -11.68 11.93
CA LEU A 115 -16.04 -12.14 10.56
C LEU A 115 -15.09 -13.35 10.53
N LEU A 116 -14.00 -13.30 11.29
CA LEU A 116 -13.04 -14.42 11.34
C LEU A 116 -13.67 -15.67 11.96
N ALA A 117 -14.52 -15.53 12.98
CA ALA A 117 -15.25 -16.64 13.57
C ALA A 117 -16.25 -17.26 12.57
N ALA A 118 -17.02 -16.44 11.85
CA ALA A 118 -17.93 -16.89 10.80
C ALA A 118 -17.18 -17.63 9.67
N ALA A 119 -16.05 -17.08 9.21
CA ALA A 119 -15.20 -17.73 8.21
C ALA A 119 -14.66 -19.08 8.70
N SER A 120 -14.25 -19.16 9.98
CA SER A 120 -13.74 -20.38 10.60
C SER A 120 -14.81 -21.47 10.75
N ALA A 121 -16.04 -21.08 11.07
CA ALA A 121 -17.16 -22.01 11.18
C ALA A 121 -17.62 -22.53 9.81
N ALA A 122 -17.51 -21.71 8.76
CA ALA A 122 -17.94 -22.06 7.42
C ALA A 122 -16.98 -23.01 6.70
N ASP A 123 -15.68 -22.70 6.67
CA ASP A 123 -14.70 -23.41 5.85
C ASP A 123 -13.26 -23.05 6.27
N PRO A 124 -12.36 -24.02 6.55
CA PRO A 124 -10.97 -23.74 6.92
C PRO A 124 -10.19 -22.92 5.88
N GLY A 125 -10.51 -23.07 4.59
CA GLY A 125 -9.96 -22.28 3.49
C GLY A 125 -10.39 -20.82 3.53
N LEU A 126 -11.63 -20.53 3.94
CA LEU A 126 -12.09 -19.15 4.15
C LEU A 126 -11.40 -18.50 5.35
N ARG A 127 -11.17 -19.24 6.44
CA ARG A 127 -10.33 -18.76 7.55
C ARG A 127 -8.90 -18.47 7.08
N ALA A 128 -8.31 -19.35 6.28
CA ALA A 128 -6.96 -19.16 5.75
C ALA A 128 -6.89 -17.92 4.85
N LEU A 129 -7.86 -17.73 3.95
CA LEU A 129 -7.96 -16.54 3.11
C LEU A 129 -8.09 -15.26 3.94
N ALA A 130 -8.99 -15.27 4.93
CA ALA A 130 -9.19 -14.16 5.86
C ALA A 130 -7.87 -13.74 6.54
N LEU A 131 -7.12 -14.72 7.07
CA LEU A 131 -5.80 -14.46 7.67
C LEU A 131 -4.75 -14.01 6.65
N ALA A 132 -4.78 -14.53 5.42
CA ALA A 132 -3.87 -14.09 4.37
C ALA A 132 -4.11 -12.62 4.00
N ILE A 133 -5.37 -12.17 3.93
CA ILE A 133 -5.73 -10.76 3.71
C ILE A 133 -5.16 -9.88 4.82
N VAL A 134 -5.35 -10.27 6.09
CA VAL A 134 -4.77 -9.55 7.24
C VAL A 134 -3.24 -9.50 7.13
N ALA A 135 -2.60 -10.63 6.86
CA ALA A 135 -1.14 -10.70 6.72
C ALA A 135 -0.63 -9.78 5.61
N ALA A 136 -1.31 -9.72 4.46
CA ALA A 136 -0.93 -8.84 3.36
C ALA A 136 -1.05 -7.36 3.71
N TRP A 137 -2.05 -6.95 4.49
CA TRP A 137 -2.17 -5.57 4.96
C TRP A 137 -1.12 -5.22 6.01
N TYR A 138 -0.86 -6.11 6.97
CA TYR A 138 0.08 -5.84 8.06
C TYR A 138 1.54 -5.86 7.59
N THR A 139 1.89 -6.77 6.69
CA THR A 139 3.27 -6.89 6.16
C THR A 139 3.48 -6.11 4.87
N GLY A 140 2.40 -5.68 4.22
CA GLY A 140 2.46 -5.06 2.91
C GLY A 140 2.88 -6.00 1.78
N THR A 141 2.90 -7.31 2.04
CA THR A 141 3.41 -8.35 1.13
C THR A 141 2.40 -9.47 0.98
N VAL A 142 2.12 -9.89 -0.25
CA VAL A 142 1.35 -11.11 -0.53
C VAL A 142 2.32 -12.27 -0.70
N ALA A 143 2.28 -13.21 0.24
CA ALA A 143 3.15 -14.37 0.25
C ALA A 143 2.93 -15.25 -1.00
N GLY A 144 4.01 -15.58 -1.69
CA GLY A 144 4.01 -16.62 -2.72
C GLY A 144 4.15 -18.01 -2.11
N GLN A 145 3.93 -19.04 -2.93
CA GLN A 145 4.13 -20.44 -2.55
C GLN A 145 5.37 -20.96 -3.28
N ALA A 146 6.50 -21.04 -2.56
CA ALA A 146 7.77 -21.49 -3.14
C ALA A 146 7.67 -22.88 -3.79
N ALA A 147 6.86 -23.79 -3.21
CA ALA A 147 6.59 -25.11 -3.77
C ALA A 147 5.94 -25.06 -5.17
N ASN A 148 5.23 -23.98 -5.49
CA ASN A 148 4.58 -23.75 -6.78
C ASN A 148 5.36 -22.76 -7.65
N GLY A 149 6.60 -22.41 -7.26
CA GLY A 149 7.45 -21.46 -7.98
C GLY A 149 7.00 -20.00 -7.91
N THR A 150 5.99 -19.65 -7.10
CA THR A 150 5.51 -18.26 -6.97
C THR A 150 6.31 -17.50 -5.91
N LYS A 151 6.84 -16.34 -6.31
CA LYS A 151 7.55 -15.42 -5.40
C LYS A 151 6.57 -14.52 -4.66
N SER A 152 6.91 -14.14 -3.44
CA SER A 152 6.16 -13.12 -2.71
C SER A 152 6.19 -11.77 -3.43
N ILE A 153 5.08 -11.05 -3.40
CA ILE A 153 4.91 -9.74 -4.04
C ILE A 153 4.80 -8.68 -2.95
N VAL A 154 5.75 -7.74 -2.92
CA VAL A 154 5.64 -6.55 -2.06
C VAL A 154 4.72 -5.55 -2.74
N VAL A 155 3.64 -5.17 -2.08
CA VAL A 155 2.61 -4.25 -2.62
C VAL A 155 2.78 -2.85 -2.02
N ALA A 156 3.01 -2.78 -0.71
CA ALA A 156 3.17 -1.53 0.00
C ALA A 156 4.22 -1.70 1.10
N TYR A 157 5.23 -0.82 1.14
CA TYR A 157 6.24 -0.89 2.18
C TYR A 157 5.92 0.09 3.32
N ALA A 158 5.92 1.39 3.03
CA ALA A 158 5.67 2.42 4.04
C ALA A 158 4.23 2.41 4.60
N GLU A 159 3.25 1.94 3.82
CA GLU A 159 1.84 1.92 4.23
C GLU A 159 1.43 0.63 4.96
N ALA A 160 2.35 -0.32 5.17
CA ALA A 160 2.04 -1.57 5.85
C ALA A 160 1.54 -1.31 7.28
N LEU A 161 0.42 -1.95 7.67
CA LEU A 161 -0.30 -1.58 8.91
C LEU A 161 0.52 -1.83 10.18
N MET A 162 1.49 -2.76 10.16
CA MET A 162 2.35 -3.02 11.32
C MET A 162 3.16 -1.78 11.75
N TYR A 163 3.45 -0.86 10.84
CA TYR A 163 4.17 0.37 11.19
C TYR A 163 3.29 1.39 11.90
N ARG A 164 1.96 1.34 11.71
CA ARG A 164 1.03 2.28 12.36
C ARG A 164 1.00 2.11 13.87
N THR A 165 1.15 0.88 14.37
CA THR A 165 1.05 0.58 15.81
C THR A 165 2.25 1.07 16.62
N VAL A 166 3.34 1.46 15.95
CA VAL A 166 4.59 1.92 16.57
C VAL A 166 5.03 3.28 16.04
N ALA A 167 4.18 3.98 15.28
CA ALA A 167 4.56 5.18 14.55
C ALA A 167 4.96 6.36 15.45
N ASP A 168 4.52 6.37 16.71
CA ASP A 168 4.87 7.36 17.73
C ASP A 168 6.30 7.21 18.26
N GLY A 169 6.86 5.99 18.22
CA GLY A 169 8.18 5.69 18.74
C GLY A 169 9.19 5.19 17.71
N GLN A 170 8.74 4.73 16.54
CA GLN A 170 9.58 4.07 15.54
C GLN A 170 9.32 4.64 14.14
N VAL A 171 10.38 4.74 13.35
CA VAL A 171 10.29 5.05 11.92
C VAL A 171 10.09 3.78 11.10
N VAL A 172 9.43 3.90 9.95
CA VAL A 172 9.54 2.89 8.90
C VAL A 172 11.02 2.77 8.51
N PRO A 173 11.62 1.57 8.44
CA PRO A 173 13.03 1.45 8.09
C PRO A 173 13.29 2.09 6.72
N THR A 174 14.50 2.64 6.53
CA THR A 174 14.91 3.46 5.37
C THR A 174 14.26 4.85 5.25
N TYR A 175 13.27 5.19 6.08
CA TYR A 175 12.68 6.54 6.13
C TYR A 175 13.24 7.36 7.29
N CYS A 176 13.84 8.51 6.96
CA CYS A 176 14.49 9.40 7.93
C CYS A 176 13.53 10.51 8.38
N ASN A 177 12.68 10.25 9.37
CA ASN A 177 11.62 11.21 9.77
C ASN A 177 11.96 12.08 10.99
N TYR A 178 12.89 11.65 11.85
CA TYR A 178 13.15 12.33 13.14
C TYR A 178 14.52 13.01 13.25
N GLY A 179 15.26 13.11 12.14
CA GLY A 179 16.63 13.64 12.11
C GLY A 179 17.67 12.68 12.71
N PRO A 180 18.96 13.08 12.75
CA PRO A 180 20.01 12.25 13.32
C PRO A 180 19.83 12.08 14.84
N LEU A 181 20.26 10.92 15.37
CA LEU A 181 20.30 10.61 16.81
C LEU A 181 18.94 10.69 17.55
N TRP A 182 17.82 10.61 16.82
CA TRP A 182 16.48 10.73 17.42
C TRP A 182 16.20 9.70 18.52
N TRP A 183 16.81 8.53 18.44
CA TRP A 183 16.67 7.40 19.37
C TRP A 183 17.29 7.62 20.75
N LEU A 184 17.99 8.74 20.98
CA LEU A 184 18.48 9.10 22.32
C LEU A 184 17.38 9.64 23.24
N LYS A 185 16.24 10.08 22.67
CA LYS A 185 15.09 10.51 23.45
C LYS A 185 14.40 9.30 24.08
N ALA A 186 13.82 9.51 25.27
CA ALA A 186 12.98 8.48 25.88
C ALA A 186 11.83 8.11 24.92
N PRO A 187 11.50 6.80 24.78
CA PRO A 187 10.36 6.40 24.00
C PRO A 187 9.07 6.95 24.62
N PRO A 188 8.01 7.17 23.82
CA PRO A 188 6.71 7.55 24.34
C PRO A 188 6.21 6.52 25.35
N ALA A 189 5.37 6.97 26.30
CA ALA A 189 4.80 6.08 27.29
C ALA A 189 3.94 5.00 26.60
N VAL A 190 4.15 3.73 26.95
CA VAL A 190 3.31 2.64 26.48
C VAL A 190 1.89 2.83 27.03
N GLY A 191 0.92 3.11 26.15
CA GLY A 191 -0.51 3.22 26.47
C GLY A 191 -1.19 1.89 26.80
N VAL A 192 -0.42 0.87 27.14
CA VAL A 192 -0.87 -0.47 27.52
C VAL A 192 -0.26 -0.84 28.87
N SER A 193 -1.03 -1.51 29.71
CA SER A 193 -0.51 -2.06 30.97
C SER A 193 0.60 -3.06 30.66
N ALA A 194 1.68 -3.03 31.46
CA ALA A 194 2.71 -4.05 31.38
C ALA A 194 2.05 -5.45 31.49
N PRO A 195 2.52 -6.46 30.74
CA PRO A 195 2.04 -7.82 30.91
C PRO A 195 2.10 -8.17 32.40
N VAL A 196 0.99 -8.68 32.96
CA VAL A 196 0.98 -9.20 34.34
C VAL A 196 2.15 -10.16 34.47
N ALA A 197 3.07 -9.84 35.40
CA ALA A 197 4.23 -10.69 35.63
C ALA A 197 3.75 -12.12 35.89
N PRO A 198 4.32 -13.15 35.23
CA PRO A 198 3.95 -14.52 35.53
C PRO A 198 4.15 -14.76 37.03
N LYS A 199 3.10 -15.26 37.69
CA LYS A 199 3.16 -15.63 39.11
C LYS A 199 4.38 -16.55 39.30
N PRO A 200 5.27 -16.29 40.28
CA PRO A 200 6.46 -17.11 40.49
C PRO A 200 6.06 -18.59 40.58
N VAL A 201 6.51 -19.39 39.62
CA VAL A 201 6.39 -20.84 39.70
C VAL A 201 7.37 -21.28 40.78
N PRO A 202 6.93 -22.01 41.84
CA PRO A 202 7.84 -22.54 42.84
C PRO A 202 8.95 -23.36 42.16
N ALA A 203 10.19 -23.20 42.63
CA ALA A 203 11.33 -23.93 42.09
C ALA A 203 11.03 -25.45 42.08
N PRO A 204 11.41 -26.19 41.02
CA PRO A 204 11.29 -27.65 41.02
C PRO A 204 12.06 -28.21 42.21
N ALA A 205 11.49 -29.21 42.90
CA ALA A 205 12.19 -29.92 43.96
C ALA A 205 13.49 -30.49 43.39
N THR A 206 14.63 -30.02 43.89
CA THR A 206 15.94 -30.55 43.50
C THR A 206 16.05 -31.98 44.01
N THR A 207 15.91 -32.97 43.14
CA THR A 207 16.44 -34.32 43.42
C THR A 207 17.95 -34.23 43.33
N GLY A 208 18.60 -33.89 44.45
CA GLY A 208 20.05 -33.90 44.55
C GLY A 208 20.59 -35.30 44.30
N THR A 209 21.55 -35.44 43.39
CA THR A 209 22.44 -36.59 43.36
C THR A 209 23.47 -36.38 44.48
N PRO A 210 23.62 -37.29 45.45
CA PRO A 210 24.65 -37.14 46.49
C PRO A 210 26.05 -37.22 45.85
N GLU A 211 26.88 -36.23 46.17
CA GLU A 211 28.27 -36.16 45.74
C GLU A 211 29.11 -37.26 46.41
N PRO A 212 29.97 -38.01 45.68
CA PRO A 212 30.75 -39.08 46.29
C PRO A 212 31.92 -38.50 47.10
N LYS A 213 31.97 -38.81 48.40
CA LYS A 213 33.09 -38.46 49.28
C LYS A 213 34.39 -39.14 48.80
N GLY A 214 35.32 -38.35 48.27
CA GLY A 214 36.68 -38.81 47.97
C GLY A 214 37.42 -39.26 49.24
N LYS A 215 38.04 -40.44 49.20
CA LYS A 215 38.91 -40.95 50.26
C LYS A 215 40.13 -40.05 50.43
N GLN A 216 40.39 -39.58 51.64
CA GLN A 216 41.68 -38.98 51.98
C GLN A 216 42.74 -40.09 52.07
N ALA A 217 43.86 -39.92 51.35
CA ALA A 217 45.03 -40.76 51.50
C ALA A 217 45.86 -40.29 52.71
N LYS A 218 46.44 -41.27 53.40
CA LYS A 218 47.08 -41.19 54.71
C LYS A 218 48.45 -40.51 54.66
#